data_AF-A0A3E1ED62-F1
#
_entry.id   AF-A0A3E1ED62-F1
#
_cell.length_a   1.000
_cell.length_b   1.000
_cell.length_c   1.000
_cell.angle_alpha   90.00
_cell.angle_beta   90.00
_cell.angle_gamma   90.00
#
_symmetry.space_group_name_H-M   'P 1'
#
loop_
_entity.id
_entity.type
_entity.pdbx_description
1 polymer ?
#
loop_
_entity_poly.entity_id
_entity_poly.type
_entity_poly.pdbx_seq_one_letter_code
_entity_poly.pdbx_strand_id
1 'polypeptide(L)'
;MGQHLKPPSDADWFACPSCGAEVQVGSRGCSKCSKNTPKSWAEEPHLDGVSLPDDPNDFDYNNFVNREFGRSASIKPPHLAWKWWLTAIILLALMITGLISNW
;
A
#
# COMPACT_ATOMS: atom_id res chain seq x y z
N MET A 1 24.46 11.58 -14.38
CA MET A 1 25.10 10.55 -15.23
C MET A 1 25.50 9.40 -14.32
N GLY A 2 24.71 8.32 -14.29
CA GLY A 2 24.96 7.19 -13.38
C GLY A 2 26.15 6.37 -13.85
N GLN A 3 27.11 6.11 -12.95
CA GLN A 3 28.30 5.32 -13.25
C GLN A 3 27.88 3.90 -13.68
N HIS A 4 28.43 3.43 -14.80
CA HIS A 4 28.35 2.04 -15.22
C HIS A 4 29.22 1.19 -14.29
N LEU A 5 28.65 0.72 -13.18
CA LEU A 5 29.30 -0.28 -12.36
C LEU A 5 29.28 -1.60 -13.13
N LYS A 6 30.46 -2.15 -13.41
CA LYS A 6 30.58 -3.50 -13.96
C LYS A 6 30.25 -4.47 -12.81
N PRO A 7 29.21 -5.31 -12.95
CA PRO A 7 28.88 -6.25 -11.90
C PRO A 7 30.05 -7.22 -11.67
N PRO A 8 30.27 -7.66 -10.42
CA PRO A 8 31.33 -8.59 -10.08
C PRO A 8 31.09 -9.96 -10.76
N SER A 9 32.18 -10.68 -11.03
CA SER A 9 32.15 -11.91 -11.86
C SER A 9 31.43 -13.10 -11.22
N ASP A 10 31.08 -12.98 -9.95
CA ASP A 10 30.34 -13.94 -9.11
C ASP A 10 28.84 -13.60 -9.00
N ALA A 11 28.33 -12.62 -9.77
CA ALA A 11 26.93 -12.24 -9.68
C ALA A 11 25.99 -13.39 -10.08
N ASP A 12 24.89 -13.51 -9.33
CA ASP A 12 23.79 -14.43 -9.63
C ASP A 12 23.15 -14.14 -11.00
N TRP A 13 22.57 -15.17 -11.61
CA TRP A 13 21.92 -15.12 -12.92
C TRP A 13 20.44 -15.50 -12.81
N PHE A 14 19.60 -14.88 -13.63
CA PHE A 14 18.17 -15.20 -13.73
C PHE A 14 17.72 -15.29 -15.19
N ALA A 15 16.66 -16.07 -15.45
CA ALA A 15 16.06 -16.16 -16.77
C ALA A 15 15.13 -14.96 -17.04
N CYS A 16 15.32 -14.29 -18.18
CA CYS A 16 14.46 -13.18 -18.58
C CYS A 16 13.01 -13.66 -18.80
N PRO A 17 11.99 -13.03 -18.17
CA PRO A 17 10.60 -13.47 -18.31
C PRO A 17 10.03 -13.26 -19.72
N SER A 18 10.63 -12.39 -20.53
CA SER A 18 10.16 -12.08 -21.89
C SER A 18 10.76 -13.00 -22.96
N CYS A 19 12.04 -13.37 -22.86
CA CYS A 19 12.72 -14.15 -23.92
C CYS A 19 13.47 -15.39 -23.43
N GLY A 20 13.50 -15.65 -22.12
CA GLY A 20 14.18 -16.79 -21.53
C GLY A 20 15.72 -16.71 -21.52
N ALA A 21 16.33 -15.64 -22.05
CA ALA A 21 17.78 -15.49 -22.01
C ALA A 21 18.30 -15.29 -20.58
N GLU A 22 19.51 -15.77 -20.30
CA GLU A 22 20.19 -15.55 -19.03
C GLU A 22 20.60 -14.08 -18.89
N VAL A 23 20.22 -13.48 -17.77
CA VAL A 23 20.49 -12.09 -17.44
C VAL A 23 21.22 -12.02 -16.10
N GLN A 24 22.30 -11.26 -16.07
CA GLN A 24 23.09 -11.06 -14.86
C GLN A 24 22.34 -10.12 -13.91
N VAL A 25 22.27 -10.47 -12.63
CA VAL A 25 21.74 -9.60 -11.58
C VAL A 25 22.57 -8.32 -11.53
N GLY A 26 21.90 -7.17 -11.45
CA GLY A 26 22.53 -5.85 -11.48
C GLY A 26 22.80 -5.27 -12.87
N SER A 27 22.54 -6.01 -13.95
CA SER A 27 22.53 -5.45 -15.30
C SER A 27 21.33 -4.50 -15.49
N ARG A 28 21.43 -3.55 -16.43
CA ARG A 28 20.34 -2.57 -16.71
C ARG A 28 19.07 -3.19 -17.30
N GLY A 29 19.12 -4.47 -17.68
CA GLY A 29 18.06 -5.17 -18.36
C GLY A 29 18.61 -6.23 -19.32
N CYS A 30 17.72 -7.06 -19.85
CA CYS A 30 18.10 -8.10 -20.81
C CYS A 30 18.72 -7.47 -22.07
N SER A 31 19.96 -7.84 -22.40
CA SER A 31 20.68 -7.32 -23.58
C SER A 31 19.98 -7.59 -24.92
N LYS A 32 19.12 -8.62 -24.95
CA LYS A 32 18.32 -9.03 -26.11
C LYS A 32 17.02 -8.23 -26.24
N CYS A 33 16.24 -8.11 -25.16
CA CYS A 33 14.96 -7.40 -25.20
C CYS A 33 15.13 -5.88 -25.10
N SER A 34 15.98 -5.42 -24.18
CA SER A 34 16.09 -4.00 -23.78
C SER A 34 16.41 -3.04 -24.92
N LYS A 35 16.97 -3.51 -26.03
CA LYS A 35 17.32 -2.65 -27.18
C LYS A 35 16.10 -2.15 -27.94
N ASN A 36 14.98 -2.89 -27.90
CA ASN A 36 13.78 -2.60 -28.68
C ASN A 36 12.49 -2.54 -27.83
N THR A 37 12.57 -2.69 -26.51
CA THR A 37 11.37 -2.64 -25.67
C THR A 37 10.91 -1.19 -25.49
N PRO A 38 9.66 -0.83 -25.83
CA PRO A 38 9.08 0.42 -25.38
C PRO A 38 9.17 0.49 -23.86
N LYS A 39 9.32 1.70 -23.30
CA LYS A 39 9.39 1.83 -21.85
C LYS A 39 8.06 1.32 -21.26
N SER A 40 8.08 0.71 -20.08
CA SER A 40 6.86 0.20 -19.43
C SER A 40 5.80 1.26 -19.11
N TRP A 41 6.13 2.55 -19.24
CA TRP A 41 5.24 3.69 -19.07
C TRP A 41 4.84 4.33 -20.41
N ALA A 42 5.30 3.75 -21.53
CA ALA A 42 4.92 4.09 -22.88
C ALA A 42 4.08 2.96 -23.48
N GLU A 43 3.26 2.31 -22.65
CA GLU A 43 2.24 1.37 -23.10
C GLU A 43 1.06 2.14 -23.68
N GLU A 44 0.36 1.52 -24.62
CA GLU A 44 -0.83 2.13 -25.19
C GLU A 44 -1.93 2.15 -24.13
N PRO A 45 -2.65 3.29 -23.94
CA PRO A 45 -3.58 3.48 -22.82
C PRO A 45 -4.66 2.39 -22.67
N HIS A 46 -4.95 1.67 -23.75
CA HIS A 46 -6.00 0.67 -23.82
C HIS A 46 -5.60 -0.72 -23.29
N LEU A 47 -4.34 -0.96 -22.91
CA LEU A 47 -3.83 -2.27 -22.50
C LEU A 47 -3.46 -2.41 -21.02
N ASP A 48 -3.63 -1.37 -20.20
CA ASP A 48 -3.22 -1.38 -18.80
C ASP A 48 -4.00 -2.36 -17.91
N GLY A 49 -5.00 -3.09 -18.44
CA GLY A 49 -5.85 -4.03 -17.69
C GLY A 49 -6.71 -3.38 -16.60
N VAL A 50 -6.51 -2.08 -16.39
CA VAL A 50 -7.23 -1.22 -15.51
C VAL A 50 -8.39 -0.63 -16.31
N SER A 51 -9.62 -1.03 -15.97
CA SER A 51 -10.84 -0.50 -16.60
C SER A 51 -11.15 0.92 -16.11
N LEU A 52 -10.22 1.86 -16.34
CA LEU A 52 -10.44 3.28 -16.12
C LEU A 52 -11.15 3.87 -17.33
N PRO A 53 -12.17 4.73 -17.13
CA PRO A 53 -12.75 5.52 -18.21
C PRO A 53 -11.71 6.43 -18.86
N ASP A 54 -11.83 6.64 -20.17
CA ASP A 54 -10.96 7.56 -20.92
C ASP A 54 -11.18 9.04 -20.51
N ASP A 55 -12.39 9.38 -20.05
CA ASP A 55 -12.70 10.70 -19.49
C ASP A 55 -12.41 10.72 -17.98
N PRO A 56 -11.53 11.61 -17.49
CA PRO A 56 -11.23 11.73 -16.06
C PRO A 56 -12.44 12.10 -15.18
N ASN A 57 -13.54 12.60 -15.76
CA ASN A 57 -14.77 12.94 -15.05
C ASN A 57 -15.76 11.77 -14.92
N ASP A 58 -15.58 10.70 -15.69
CA ASP A 58 -16.49 9.53 -15.69
C ASP A 58 -16.18 8.53 -14.55
N PHE A 59 -15.05 8.69 -13.87
CA PHE A 59 -14.67 7.83 -12.75
C PHE A 59 -15.30 8.30 -11.42
N ASP A 60 -16.37 7.63 -10.99
CA ASP A 60 -16.97 7.85 -9.66
C ASP A 60 -16.17 7.16 -8.55
N TYR A 61 -15.23 7.91 -7.97
CA TYR A 61 -14.42 7.48 -6.83
C TYR A 61 -15.27 7.01 -5.64
N ASN A 62 -16.37 7.69 -5.33
CA ASN A 62 -17.21 7.35 -4.18
C ASN A 62 -17.94 6.02 -4.39
N ASN A 63 -18.47 5.77 -5.59
CA ASN A 63 -19.09 4.49 -5.94
C ASN A 63 -18.08 3.34 -5.87
N PHE A 64 -16.88 3.53 -6.42
CA PHE A 64 -15.80 2.55 -6.37
C PHE A 64 -15.43 2.20 -4.92
N VAL A 65 -15.18 3.22 -4.09
CA VAL A 65 -14.86 3.03 -2.68
C VAL A 65 -15.98 2.29 -1.95
N ASN A 66 -17.23 2.64 -2.21
CA ASN A 66 -18.38 1.99 -1.56
C ASN A 66 -18.55 0.53 -1.99
N ARG A 67 -18.34 0.20 -3.27
CA ARG A 67 -18.46 -1.16 -3.79
C ARG A 67 -17.34 -2.07 -3.29
N GLU A 68 -16.10 -1.58 -3.30
CA GLU A 68 -14.92 -2.40 -3.02
C GLU A 68 -14.54 -2.41 -1.53
N PHE A 69 -14.71 -1.27 -0.84
CA PHE A 69 -14.26 -1.05 0.54
C PHE A 69 -15.38 -0.63 1.50
N GLY A 70 -16.57 -0.29 1.00
CA GLY A 70 -17.73 0.20 1.78
C GLY A 70 -18.37 -0.85 2.68
N ARG A 71 -17.91 -2.10 2.62
CA ARG A 71 -18.16 -3.13 3.63
C ARG A 71 -17.16 -3.07 4.79
N SER A 72 -16.68 -1.88 5.10
CA SER A 72 -16.18 -1.58 6.45
C SER A 72 -17.36 -1.78 7.38
N ALA A 73 -17.48 -2.99 7.94
CA ALA A 73 -18.35 -3.28 9.05
C ALA A 73 -18.13 -2.13 10.01
N SER A 74 -19.13 -1.24 10.14
CA SER A 74 -19.07 -0.09 11.03
C SER A 74 -18.49 -0.62 12.31
N ILE A 75 -17.23 -0.24 12.62
CA ILE A 75 -16.56 -0.66 13.83
C ILE A 75 -17.33 0.12 14.88
N LYS A 76 -18.47 -0.46 15.30
CA LYS A 76 -19.27 0.07 16.38
C LYS A 76 -18.25 0.17 17.50
N PRO A 77 -18.00 1.38 18.05
CA PRO A 77 -17.13 1.47 19.21
C PRO A 77 -17.67 0.42 20.19
N PRO A 78 -16.81 -0.51 20.67
CA PRO A 78 -17.29 -1.55 21.57
C PRO A 78 -18.06 -0.81 22.64
N HIS A 79 -19.36 -1.11 22.78
CA HIS A 79 -20.18 -0.46 23.79
C HIS A 79 -19.38 -0.63 25.08
N LEU A 80 -18.81 0.47 25.58
CA LEU A 80 -17.85 0.40 26.65
C LEU A 80 -18.69 -0.05 27.82
N ALA A 81 -18.57 -1.32 28.19
CA ALA A 81 -19.57 -2.01 28.97
C ALA A 81 -19.91 -1.14 30.17
N TRP A 82 -21.19 -0.88 30.44
CA TRP A 82 -21.68 0.04 31.49
C TRP A 82 -20.88 -0.03 32.82
N LYS A 83 -20.36 -1.22 33.14
CA LYS A 83 -19.40 -1.48 34.23
C LYS A 83 -18.18 -0.57 34.24
N TRP A 84 -17.52 -0.32 33.10
CA TRP A 84 -16.35 0.55 32.98
C TRP A 84 -16.67 2.03 33.24
N TRP A 85 -17.88 2.46 32.87
CA TRP A 85 -18.38 3.80 33.22
C TRP A 85 -18.51 3.95 34.74
N LEU A 86 -19.06 2.93 35.40
CA LEU A 86 -19.18 2.88 36.87
C LEU A 86 -17.80 2.86 37.54
N THR A 87 -16.85 2.07 37.03
CA THR A 87 -15.46 2.06 37.51
C THR A 87 -14.79 3.42 37.39
N ALA A 88 -14.94 4.11 36.26
CA ALA A 88 -14.38 5.44 36.06
C ALA A 88 -14.93 6.47 37.07
N ILE A 89 -16.24 6.43 37.36
CA ILE A 89 -16.87 7.30 38.37
C ILE A 89 -16.33 7.02 39.77
N ILE A 90 -16.18 5.74 40.16
CA ILE A 90 -15.62 5.37 41.47
C ILE A 90 -14.19 5.89 41.62
N LEU A 91 -13.34 5.68 40.61
CA LEU A 91 -11.95 6.13 40.65
C LEU A 91 -11.85 7.65 40.75
N LEU A 92 -12.68 8.38 39.99
CA LEU A 92 -12.75 9.84 40.05
C LEU A 92 -13.15 10.32 41.45
N ALA A 93 -14.18 9.71 42.05
CA ALA A 93 -14.64 10.04 43.39
C ALA A 93 -13.54 9.83 44.44
N LEU A 94 -12.83 8.69 44.39
CA LEU A 94 -11.71 8.42 45.29
C LEU A 94 -10.57 9.43 45.14
N MET A 95 -10.24 9.84 43.91
CA MET A 95 -9.24 10.88 43.67
C MET A 95 -9.66 12.22 44.29
N ILE A 96 -10.92 12.62 44.12
CA ILE A 96 -11.45 13.87 44.68
C ILE A 96 -11.48 13.81 46.20
N THR A 97 -11.98 12.72 46.78
CA THR A 97 -12.02 12.53 48.24
C THR A 97 -10.62 12.54 48.83
N GLY A 98 -9.67 11.85 48.21
CA GLY A 98 -8.27 11.85 48.62
C GLY A 98 -7.65 13.25 48.60
N LEU A 99 -7.92 14.01 47.54
CA LEU A 99 -7.43 15.39 47.38
C LEU A 99 -7.99 16.32 48.46
N ILE A 100 -9.28 16.18 48.80
CA ILE A 100 -9.96 16.97 49.85
C ILE A 100 -9.48 16.56 51.24
N SER A 101 -9.23 15.27 51.49
CA SER A 101 -8.76 14.77 52.80
C SER A 101 -7.28 15.05 53.08
N ASN A 102 -6.49 15.34 52.04
CA ASN A 102 -5.06 15.61 52.12
C ASN A 102 -4.75 17.13 51.99
N TRP A 103 -5.77 17.97 52.14
CA TRP A 103 -5.70 19.42 52.25
C TRP A 103 -6.14 19.83 53.66
#